data_AF-A0A158PSI1-F1
#
_entry.id   AF-A0A158PSI1-F1
#
_cell.length_a   1.000
_cell.length_b   1.000
_cell.length_c   1.000
_cell.angle_alpha   90.00
_cell.angle_beta   90.00
_cell.angle_gamma   90.00
#
_symmetry.space_group_name_H-M   'P 1'
#
loop_
_entity.id
_entity.type
_entity.pdbx_description
1 polymer ?
#
loop_
_entity_poly.entity_id
_entity_poly.type
_entity_poly.pdbx_seq_one_letter_code
_entity_poly.pdbx_strand_id
1 'polypeptide(L)'
;MLLTHHLFIPFFTYYLSLQIRSSYGQQQQQRLQLSDTSVDEWRGYFRKEHSLAKPYQGNGMGIPYWDIQGTTIVTGQYVRLTADTQSVQGGIWNNVPVNVRDWELHVNFAIHGSTGDLFGDGAAIWYVQDPAQTGPVFGSKDYFRGLGIFLDTYSNHNGPHGHGHPYISAMINNGSLHYDHDMDGTHTQLGGEHTGCEAKFRNKQHQTQIMIRYVGDVLSIYTDVLGTGQWKECMSVDGVQLPTGYHFGITAATGDLSDYHDIISVRMFEQEFAHVQHGTGVTVDPRQREPYAQNVAAPRDHIDQPPASKLGWIGTTVLVILGGALCVLVLWFGVIFVNHRQQMSKKRFY
;
A
#
# COMPACT_ATOMS: atom_id res chain seq x y z
N MET A 1 5.95 -12.11 61.66
CA MET A 1 4.86 -11.83 60.70
C MET A 1 5.45 -11.09 59.49
N LEU A 2 6.31 -11.76 58.71
CA LEU A 2 7.11 -11.13 57.63
C LEU A 2 7.54 -12.13 56.54
N LEU A 3 6.90 -13.29 56.44
CA LEU A 3 7.26 -14.35 55.48
C LEU A 3 6.25 -14.54 54.33
N THR A 4 5.18 -13.77 54.28
CA THR A 4 4.11 -13.93 53.27
C THR A 4 4.27 -13.03 52.04
N HIS A 5 5.19 -12.06 52.04
CA HIS A 5 5.36 -11.10 50.93
C HIS A 5 6.34 -11.54 49.84
N HIS A 6 7.23 -12.52 50.08
CA HIS A 6 8.27 -12.90 49.10
C HIS A 6 7.85 -13.98 48.08
N LEU A 7 6.72 -14.66 48.29
CA LEU A 7 6.20 -15.69 47.38
C LEU A 7 5.12 -15.19 46.41
N PHE A 8 4.49 -14.04 46.69
CA PHE A 8 3.41 -13.50 45.85
C PHE A 8 3.90 -12.90 44.53
N ILE A 9 5.04 -12.19 44.56
CA ILE A 9 5.62 -11.52 43.39
C ILE A 9 6.04 -12.52 42.29
N PRO A 10 6.79 -13.61 42.57
CA PRO A 10 7.18 -14.57 41.54
C PRO A 10 5.99 -15.39 41.00
N PHE A 11 4.96 -15.65 41.81
CA PHE A 11 3.74 -16.32 41.33
C PHE A 11 2.93 -15.43 40.40
N PHE A 12 2.83 -14.13 40.69
CA PHE A 12 2.10 -13.18 39.86
C PHE A 12 2.79 -12.95 38.51
N THR A 13 4.12 -12.84 38.48
CA THR A 13 4.89 -12.72 37.23
C THR A 13 4.86 -14.01 36.40
N TYR A 14 4.86 -15.18 37.04
CA TYR A 14 4.70 -16.45 36.35
C TYR A 14 3.30 -16.63 35.75
N TYR A 15 2.26 -16.24 36.47
CA TYR A 15 0.88 -16.30 35.99
C TYR A 15 0.61 -15.31 34.85
N LEU A 16 1.14 -14.08 34.96
CA LEU A 16 1.05 -13.07 33.92
C LEU A 16 1.81 -13.50 32.65
N SER A 17 3.00 -14.07 32.80
CA SER A 17 3.77 -14.60 31.65
C SER A 17 3.11 -15.82 31.00
N LEU A 18 2.45 -16.69 31.78
CA LEU A 18 1.61 -17.77 31.25
C LEU A 18 0.40 -17.27 30.46
N GLN A 19 -0.31 -16.25 30.96
CA GLN A 19 -1.44 -15.65 30.25
C GLN A 19 -1.01 -14.94 28.95
N ILE A 20 0.11 -14.22 28.97
CA ILE A 20 0.66 -13.58 27.77
C ILE A 20 1.03 -14.64 26.72
N ARG A 21 1.68 -15.74 27.15
CA ARG A 21 2.05 -16.84 26.25
C ARG A 21 0.84 -17.57 25.65
N SER A 22 -0.24 -17.70 26.42
CA SER A 22 -1.51 -18.29 25.97
C SER A 22 -2.23 -17.41 24.94
N SER A 23 -2.27 -16.09 25.16
CA SER A 23 -2.90 -15.14 24.23
C SER A 23 -2.12 -15.06 22.91
N TYR A 24 -0.78 -14.97 22.99
CA TYR A 24 0.08 -14.97 21.82
C TYR A 24 -0.04 -16.28 21.02
N GLY A 25 -0.12 -17.43 21.71
CA GLY A 25 -0.35 -18.74 21.09
C GLY A 25 -1.71 -18.85 20.39
N GLN A 26 -2.78 -18.29 20.98
CA GLN A 26 -4.10 -18.26 20.34
C GLN A 26 -4.14 -17.34 19.11
N GLN A 27 -3.52 -16.15 19.16
CA GLN A 27 -3.43 -15.25 18.01
C GLN A 27 -2.62 -15.86 16.86
N GLN A 28 -1.51 -16.56 17.17
CA GLN A 28 -0.67 -17.21 16.16
C GLN A 28 -1.39 -18.41 15.52
N GLN A 29 -2.16 -19.17 16.29
CA GLN A 29 -2.95 -20.30 15.81
C GLN A 29 -4.18 -19.86 15.01
N GLN A 30 -4.79 -18.72 15.33
CA GLN A 30 -5.88 -18.12 14.56
C GLN A 30 -5.39 -17.52 13.23
N ARG A 31 -4.16 -16.97 13.18
CA ARG A 31 -3.53 -16.49 11.94
C ARG A 31 -3.28 -17.63 10.95
N LEU A 32 -2.76 -18.76 11.44
CA LEU A 32 -2.55 -20.00 10.68
C LEU A 32 -3.86 -20.66 10.21
N GLN A 33 -5.00 -20.32 10.80
CA GLN A 33 -6.32 -20.86 10.42
C GLN A 33 -7.01 -20.10 9.29
N LEU A 34 -6.53 -18.91 8.90
CA LEU A 34 -7.21 -18.09 7.89
C LEU A 34 -6.70 -18.33 6.48
N SER A 35 -5.40 -18.60 6.32
CA SER A 35 -4.85 -18.99 5.02
C SER A 35 -5.47 -20.32 4.57
N ASP A 36 -5.69 -20.47 3.27
CA ASP A 36 -6.27 -21.65 2.61
C ASP A 36 -7.75 -21.92 2.94
N THR A 37 -8.40 -21.05 3.71
CA THR A 37 -9.87 -21.08 3.88
C THR A 37 -10.58 -20.53 2.64
N SER A 38 -11.83 -20.97 2.43
CA SER A 38 -12.59 -20.55 1.26
C SER A 38 -12.92 -19.06 1.29
N VAL A 39 -12.85 -18.40 0.13
CA VAL A 39 -13.30 -17.01 -0.04
C VAL A 39 -14.81 -16.83 0.17
N ASP A 40 -15.58 -17.90 0.03
CA ASP A 40 -17.02 -17.91 0.26
C ASP A 40 -17.39 -18.15 1.73
N GLU A 41 -16.43 -18.54 2.57
CA GLU A 41 -16.62 -18.70 4.00
C GLU A 41 -16.48 -17.35 4.71
N TRP A 42 -17.59 -16.82 5.21
CA TRP A 42 -17.61 -15.56 5.94
C TRP A 42 -17.75 -15.81 7.45
N ARG A 43 -17.09 -14.95 8.24
CA ARG A 43 -17.07 -15.02 9.70
C ARG A 43 -17.53 -13.70 10.30
N GLY A 44 -18.17 -13.77 11.46
CA GLY A 44 -18.66 -12.59 12.17
C GLY A 44 -20.04 -12.12 11.72
N TYR A 45 -20.46 -10.99 12.27
CA TYR A 45 -21.81 -10.44 12.06
C TYR A 45 -21.82 -9.44 10.90
N PHE A 46 -22.62 -9.72 9.87
CA PHE A 46 -22.71 -8.89 8.67
C PHE A 46 -23.33 -7.51 8.97
N ARG A 47 -22.62 -6.43 8.60
CA ARG A 47 -23.05 -5.03 8.77
C ARG A 47 -23.47 -4.44 7.43
N LYS A 48 -24.79 -4.36 7.21
CA LYS A 48 -25.38 -3.88 5.94
C LYS A 48 -25.03 -2.41 5.67
N GLU A 49 -25.02 -1.59 6.70
CA GLU A 49 -24.73 -0.16 6.67
C GLU A 49 -23.30 0.17 6.21
N HIS A 50 -22.38 -0.79 6.29
CA HIS A 50 -20.98 -0.69 5.84
C HIS A 50 -20.68 -1.58 4.62
N SER A 51 -21.72 -2.08 3.95
CA SER A 51 -21.60 -3.02 2.83
C SER A 51 -22.24 -2.48 1.55
N LEU A 52 -21.77 -2.98 0.41
CA LEU A 52 -22.20 -2.61 -0.92
C LEU A 52 -22.17 -3.83 -1.84
N ALA A 53 -23.28 -4.21 -2.48
CA ALA A 53 -23.29 -5.30 -3.45
C ALA A 53 -24.38 -5.10 -4.51
N LYS A 54 -24.26 -5.80 -5.64
CA LYS A 54 -25.29 -5.83 -6.70
C LYS A 54 -26.66 -6.16 -6.10
N PRO A 55 -27.75 -5.57 -6.59
CA PRO A 55 -27.85 -4.63 -7.71
C PRO A 55 -27.58 -3.15 -7.34
N TYR A 56 -26.95 -2.87 -6.19
CA TYR A 56 -26.65 -1.52 -5.67
C TYR A 56 -27.87 -0.60 -5.53
N GLN A 57 -29.07 -1.19 -5.40
CA GLN A 57 -30.34 -0.47 -5.40
C GLN A 57 -30.52 0.37 -4.13
N GLY A 58 -30.76 1.67 -4.32
CA GLY A 58 -31.35 2.57 -3.33
C GLY A 58 -32.67 3.15 -3.81
N ASN A 59 -33.33 3.92 -2.94
CA ASN A 59 -34.48 4.72 -3.34
C ASN A 59 -33.98 5.94 -4.14
N GLY A 60 -33.90 5.82 -5.47
CA GLY A 60 -33.49 6.90 -6.38
C GLY A 60 -32.20 6.60 -7.15
N MET A 61 -31.47 7.64 -7.57
CA MET A 61 -30.24 7.53 -8.38
C MET A 61 -28.97 7.22 -7.56
N GLY A 62 -29.08 7.12 -6.23
CA GLY A 62 -27.94 6.93 -5.33
C GLY A 62 -27.83 5.51 -4.76
N ILE A 63 -26.63 5.19 -4.25
CA ILE A 63 -26.36 3.94 -3.53
C ILE A 63 -26.67 4.15 -2.03
N PRO A 64 -27.40 3.24 -1.35
CA PRO A 64 -27.63 3.36 0.09
C PRO A 64 -26.33 3.37 0.88
N TYR A 65 -26.19 4.29 1.83
CA TYR A 65 -25.03 4.41 2.75
C TYR A 65 -23.69 4.78 2.10
N TRP A 66 -23.63 4.98 0.78
CA TRP A 66 -22.40 5.27 0.07
C TRP A 66 -22.55 6.51 -0.80
N ASP A 67 -21.67 7.48 -0.58
CA ASP A 67 -21.58 8.69 -1.37
C ASP A 67 -20.62 8.46 -2.55
N ILE A 68 -20.99 9.00 -3.72
CA ILE A 68 -20.25 8.85 -4.97
C ILE A 68 -19.42 10.12 -5.21
N GLN A 69 -18.16 9.95 -5.60
CA GLN A 69 -17.21 11.04 -5.83
C GLN A 69 -16.55 10.95 -7.22
N GLY A 70 -16.26 12.10 -7.82
CA GLY A 70 -15.47 12.22 -9.04
C GLY A 70 -16.15 11.59 -10.25
N THR A 71 -15.39 10.83 -11.04
CA THR A 71 -15.85 10.20 -12.29
C THR A 71 -16.60 8.87 -12.09
N THR A 72 -16.90 8.53 -10.83
CA THR A 72 -17.49 7.24 -10.48
C THR A 72 -18.87 7.04 -11.11
N ILE A 73 -19.09 5.89 -11.75
CA ILE A 73 -20.38 5.49 -12.31
C ILE A 73 -20.85 4.17 -11.69
N VAL A 74 -22.17 4.04 -11.55
CA VAL A 74 -22.82 2.87 -10.96
C VAL A 74 -23.61 2.13 -12.03
N THR A 75 -23.36 0.84 -12.19
CA THR A 75 -24.10 -0.03 -13.10
C THR A 75 -24.77 -1.15 -12.33
N GLY A 76 -25.62 -1.96 -12.96
CA GLY A 76 -26.17 -3.16 -12.30
C GLY A 76 -25.14 -4.25 -11.97
N GLN A 77 -23.89 -4.12 -12.43
CA GLN A 77 -22.86 -5.16 -12.35
C GLN A 77 -21.59 -4.75 -11.61
N TYR A 78 -21.31 -3.47 -11.50
CA TYR A 78 -20.13 -2.92 -10.82
C TYR A 78 -20.31 -1.43 -10.56
N VAL A 79 -19.53 -0.92 -9.61
CA VAL A 79 -19.27 0.50 -9.41
C VAL A 79 -17.89 0.80 -9.97
N ARG A 80 -17.83 1.57 -11.06
CA ARG A 80 -16.57 1.94 -11.71
C ARG A 80 -16.09 3.27 -11.14
N LEU A 81 -14.94 3.27 -10.49
CA LEU A 81 -14.35 4.47 -9.89
C LEU A 81 -13.72 5.37 -10.96
N THR A 82 -12.92 4.78 -11.85
CA THR A 82 -12.30 5.46 -12.98
C THR A 82 -12.44 4.63 -14.25
N ALA A 83 -12.49 5.32 -15.39
CA ALA A 83 -12.42 4.69 -16.70
C ALA A 83 -10.95 4.60 -17.18
N ASP A 84 -10.71 3.82 -18.24
CA ASP A 84 -9.44 3.79 -18.97
C ASP A 84 -9.27 5.09 -19.80
N THR A 85 -9.17 6.19 -19.06
CA THR A 85 -8.96 7.57 -19.51
C THR A 85 -7.97 8.23 -18.57
N GLN A 86 -7.08 9.05 -19.11
CA GLN A 86 -6.04 9.73 -18.34
C GLN A 86 -6.60 10.80 -17.40
N SER A 87 -5.86 11.09 -16.32
CA SER A 87 -6.10 12.24 -15.43
C SER A 87 -7.51 12.29 -14.81
N VAL A 88 -8.08 11.15 -14.47
CA VAL A 88 -9.38 11.08 -13.78
C VAL A 88 -9.23 10.51 -12.38
N GLN A 89 -10.12 10.96 -11.49
CA GLN A 89 -10.20 10.49 -10.11
C GLN A 89 -11.65 10.12 -9.80
N GLY A 90 -11.83 9.11 -8.97
CA GLY A 90 -13.15 8.72 -8.50
C GLY A 90 -13.07 7.95 -7.19
N GLY A 91 -14.21 7.87 -6.51
CA GLY A 91 -14.30 7.12 -5.28
C GLY A 91 -15.74 6.91 -4.81
N ILE A 92 -15.87 5.99 -3.87
CA ILE A 92 -17.07 5.79 -3.06
C ILE A 92 -16.70 5.86 -1.58
N TRP A 93 -17.56 6.48 -0.78
CA TRP A 93 -17.33 6.69 0.64
C TRP A 93 -18.55 6.26 1.45
N ASN A 94 -18.34 5.44 2.47
CA ASN A 94 -19.41 5.05 3.36
C ASN A 94 -19.76 6.22 4.30
N ASN A 95 -21.00 6.69 4.27
CA ASN A 95 -21.43 7.84 5.05
C ASN A 95 -21.83 7.51 6.50
N VAL A 96 -21.73 6.24 6.88
CA VAL A 96 -21.97 5.75 8.25
C VAL A 96 -20.63 5.52 8.96
N PRO A 97 -20.38 6.11 10.14
CA PRO A 97 -19.15 5.87 10.88
C PRO A 97 -19.12 4.46 11.48
N VAL A 98 -17.97 3.80 11.41
CA VAL A 98 -17.77 2.42 11.91
C VAL A 98 -17.52 2.45 13.41
N ASN A 99 -18.52 2.10 14.21
CA ASN A 99 -18.42 2.16 15.67
C ASN A 99 -17.93 0.87 16.33
N VAL A 100 -17.63 -0.16 15.55
CA VAL A 100 -17.12 -1.45 16.02
C VAL A 100 -15.59 -1.46 15.97
N ARG A 101 -14.95 -2.09 16.96
CA ARG A 101 -13.49 -2.11 17.08
C ARG A 101 -12.85 -3.18 16.21
N ASP A 102 -13.45 -4.36 16.16
CA ASP A 102 -12.89 -5.54 15.50
C ASP A 102 -13.75 -5.89 14.29
N TRP A 103 -13.13 -5.89 13.11
CA TRP A 103 -13.85 -6.00 11.85
C TRP A 103 -13.04 -6.67 10.75
N GLU A 104 -13.78 -7.18 9.77
CA GLU A 104 -13.27 -7.78 8.55
C GLU A 104 -14.03 -7.18 7.36
N LEU A 105 -13.29 -6.67 6.36
CA LEU A 105 -13.82 -6.04 5.17
C LEU A 105 -13.39 -6.86 3.94
N HIS A 106 -14.37 -7.41 3.22
CA HIS A 106 -14.16 -8.14 1.98
C HIS A 106 -14.48 -7.23 0.81
N VAL A 107 -13.51 -7.01 -0.06
CA VAL A 107 -13.68 -6.23 -1.29
C VAL A 107 -13.43 -7.14 -2.48
N ASN A 108 -14.43 -7.21 -3.36
CA ASN A 108 -14.32 -7.86 -4.66
C ASN A 108 -14.21 -6.76 -5.71
N PHE A 109 -13.12 -6.79 -6.46
CA PHE A 109 -12.73 -5.74 -7.39
C PHE A 109 -12.21 -6.33 -8.70
N ALA A 110 -12.11 -5.50 -9.71
CA ALA A 110 -11.46 -5.82 -10.97
C ALA A 110 -10.72 -4.58 -11.47
N ILE A 111 -9.43 -4.73 -11.73
CA ILE A 111 -8.61 -3.70 -12.37
C ILE A 111 -8.18 -4.23 -13.73
N HIS A 112 -8.54 -3.50 -14.79
CA HIS A 112 -8.32 -3.94 -16.17
C HIS A 112 -8.22 -2.76 -17.11
N GLY A 113 -7.60 -2.96 -18.27
CA GLY A 113 -7.43 -1.90 -19.26
C GLY A 113 -6.73 -2.42 -20.50
N SER A 114 -6.25 -1.50 -21.34
CA SER A 114 -5.55 -1.87 -22.57
C SER A 114 -4.36 -2.84 -22.33
N THR A 115 -4.13 -3.73 -23.30
CA THR A 115 -3.05 -4.73 -23.26
C THR A 115 -1.73 -4.07 -23.68
N GLY A 116 -1.00 -3.54 -22.71
CA GLY A 116 0.36 -3.01 -22.85
C GLY A 116 1.06 -2.99 -21.48
N ASP A 117 2.36 -2.68 -21.49
CA ASP A 117 3.20 -2.60 -20.27
C ASP A 117 3.09 -1.24 -19.54
N LEU A 118 2.30 -0.32 -20.09
CA LEU A 118 2.07 1.02 -19.56
C LEU A 118 0.64 1.10 -19.01
N PHE A 119 0.50 1.05 -17.69
CA PHE A 119 -0.75 1.10 -16.94
C PHE A 119 -0.52 1.78 -15.58
N GLY A 120 -1.55 2.39 -15.00
CA GLY A 120 -1.43 3.14 -13.74
C GLY A 120 -2.69 3.91 -13.37
N ASP A 121 -2.76 4.51 -12.17
CA ASP A 121 -1.78 4.37 -11.09
C ASP A 121 -2.20 3.24 -10.13
N GLY A 122 -3.49 3.19 -9.78
CA GLY A 122 -4.07 2.10 -9.00
C GLY A 122 -5.31 2.53 -8.21
N ALA A 123 -5.59 1.79 -7.14
CA ALA A 123 -6.69 2.09 -6.23
C ALA A 123 -6.24 2.08 -4.77
N ALA A 124 -7.03 2.71 -3.90
CA ALA A 124 -6.81 2.69 -2.46
C ALA A 124 -8.10 2.36 -1.70
N ILE A 125 -7.98 1.56 -0.64
CA ILE A 125 -9.05 1.25 0.31
C ILE A 125 -8.71 1.97 1.62
N TRP A 126 -9.69 2.67 2.17
CA TRP A 126 -9.52 3.62 3.25
C TRP A 126 -10.34 3.23 4.47
N TYR A 127 -9.79 3.53 5.64
CA TYR A 127 -10.51 3.66 6.91
C TYR A 127 -10.02 4.92 7.61
N VAL A 128 -10.71 6.05 7.43
CA VAL A 128 -10.18 7.39 7.76
C VAL A 128 -11.20 8.30 8.44
N GLN A 129 -10.69 9.31 9.17
CA GLN A 129 -11.50 10.28 9.90
C GLN A 129 -12.32 11.19 8.99
N ASP A 130 -11.71 11.72 7.93
CA ASP A 130 -12.31 12.70 7.04
C ASP A 130 -12.60 12.06 5.67
N PRO A 131 -13.82 11.54 5.44
CA PRO A 131 -14.17 10.93 4.16
C PRO A 131 -14.35 11.98 3.05
N ALA A 132 -14.37 11.50 1.81
CA ALA A 132 -14.73 12.28 0.61
C ALA A 132 -13.86 13.53 0.35
N GLN A 133 -12.60 13.49 0.77
CA GLN A 133 -11.62 14.54 0.46
C GLN A 133 -10.81 14.13 -0.78
N THR A 134 -10.93 14.87 -1.88
CA THR A 134 -10.11 14.66 -3.09
C THR A 134 -8.64 14.97 -2.84
N GLY A 135 -7.74 14.28 -3.52
CA GLY A 135 -6.32 14.64 -3.51
C GLY A 135 -5.43 13.72 -4.34
N PRO A 136 -4.11 13.83 -4.18
CA PRO A 136 -3.16 13.11 -5.03
C PRO A 136 -3.07 11.62 -4.69
N VAL A 137 -3.47 11.16 -3.50
CA VAL A 137 -3.26 9.77 -3.04
C VAL A 137 -4.34 8.87 -3.57
N PHE A 138 -4.13 8.31 -4.78
CA PHE A 138 -5.10 7.45 -5.48
C PHE A 138 -6.51 8.08 -5.52
N GLY A 139 -6.60 9.40 -5.68
CA GLY A 139 -7.84 10.16 -5.73
C GLY A 139 -8.33 10.70 -4.37
N SER A 140 -7.65 10.38 -3.28
CA SER A 140 -7.95 10.85 -1.91
C SER A 140 -6.91 11.85 -1.40
N LYS A 141 -7.26 12.57 -0.33
CA LYS A 141 -6.34 13.54 0.29
C LYS A 141 -5.07 12.88 0.83
N ASP A 142 -3.99 13.63 0.73
CA ASP A 142 -2.76 13.37 1.45
C ASP A 142 -2.88 13.81 2.92
N TYR A 143 -1.91 13.46 3.77
CA TYR A 143 -1.95 13.73 5.22
C TYR A 143 -3.24 13.23 5.88
N PHE A 144 -3.69 12.04 5.50
CA PHE A 144 -4.90 11.43 6.04
C PHE A 144 -4.71 10.98 7.49
N ARG A 145 -5.83 10.83 8.21
CA ARG A 145 -5.88 10.28 9.57
C ARG A 145 -6.60 8.95 9.55
N GLY A 146 -5.88 7.85 9.73
CA GLY A 146 -6.42 6.49 9.70
C GLY A 146 -5.52 5.51 8.95
N LEU A 147 -6.15 4.59 8.23
CA LEU A 147 -5.51 3.54 7.44
C LEU A 147 -5.78 3.77 5.94
N GLY A 148 -4.72 3.68 5.15
CA GLY A 148 -4.77 3.53 3.69
C GLY A 148 -4.15 2.20 3.28
N ILE A 149 -4.80 1.49 2.36
CA ILE A 149 -4.32 0.25 1.76
C ILE A 149 -4.26 0.50 0.26
N PHE A 150 -3.07 0.38 -0.31
CA PHE A 150 -2.79 0.77 -1.68
C PHE A 150 -2.65 -0.48 -2.55
N LEU A 151 -3.40 -0.50 -3.65
CA LEU A 151 -3.33 -1.49 -4.70
C LEU A 151 -2.61 -0.82 -5.86
N ASP A 152 -1.29 -0.76 -5.76
CA ASP A 152 -0.45 -0.04 -6.69
C ASP A 152 -0.17 -0.91 -7.92
N THR A 153 -0.47 -0.37 -9.10
CA THR A 153 -0.25 -1.09 -10.36
C THR A 153 1.00 -0.64 -11.08
N TYR A 154 1.48 0.58 -10.84
CA TYR A 154 2.59 1.15 -11.59
C TYR A 154 3.85 1.20 -10.74
N SER A 155 5.00 0.94 -11.35
CA SER A 155 6.28 1.01 -10.65
C SER A 155 6.87 2.41 -10.88
N ASN A 156 6.73 3.32 -9.91
CA ASN A 156 7.28 4.65 -10.06
C ASN A 156 8.80 4.65 -9.78
N HIS A 157 9.28 3.63 -9.06
CA HIS A 157 10.69 3.45 -8.74
C HIS A 157 11.40 2.39 -9.61
N ASN A 158 12.52 2.78 -10.26
CA ASN A 158 13.43 1.88 -11.01
C ASN A 158 14.76 1.60 -10.26
N GLY A 159 14.80 1.80 -8.94
CA GLY A 159 16.01 1.67 -8.13
C GLY A 159 16.19 0.33 -7.40
N PRO A 160 17.24 0.20 -6.56
CA PRO A 160 17.66 -1.05 -5.89
C PRO A 160 16.63 -1.69 -4.94
N HIS A 161 15.55 -0.96 -4.63
CA HIS A 161 14.48 -1.32 -3.71
C HIS A 161 13.15 -1.58 -4.42
N GLY A 162 13.16 -1.72 -5.76
CA GLY A 162 11.94 -2.01 -6.53
C GLY A 162 11.31 -3.35 -6.14
N HIS A 163 9.98 -3.35 -6.04
CA HIS A 163 9.17 -4.56 -5.88
C HIS A 163 8.42 -4.84 -7.19
N GLY A 164 8.03 -6.10 -7.43
CA GLY A 164 7.32 -6.47 -8.63
C GLY A 164 5.86 -6.01 -8.60
N HIS A 165 5.53 -4.99 -9.39
CA HIS A 165 4.16 -4.48 -9.50
C HIS A 165 3.22 -5.40 -10.32
N PRO A 166 1.91 -5.45 -10.03
CA PRO A 166 1.22 -4.73 -8.96
C PRO A 166 1.57 -5.18 -7.53
N TYR A 167 1.57 -4.23 -6.60
CA TYR A 167 1.98 -4.39 -5.21
C TYR A 167 0.88 -3.92 -4.26
N ILE A 168 0.68 -4.64 -3.15
CA ILE A 168 -0.26 -4.27 -2.09
C ILE A 168 0.54 -3.84 -0.87
N SER A 169 0.32 -2.60 -0.44
CA SER A 169 0.93 -2.02 0.77
C SER A 169 -0.13 -1.38 1.65
N ALA A 170 0.23 -1.07 2.90
CA ALA A 170 -0.65 -0.37 3.84
C ALA A 170 0.13 0.71 4.58
N MET A 171 -0.55 1.77 5.00
CA MET A 171 0.00 2.88 5.76
C MET A 171 -0.97 3.33 6.84
N ILE A 172 -0.44 3.52 8.04
CA ILE A 172 -1.15 4.16 9.15
C ILE A 172 -0.64 5.59 9.25
N ASN A 173 -1.56 6.56 9.32
CA ASN A 173 -1.21 7.96 9.38
C ASN A 173 -2.09 8.69 10.40
N ASN A 174 -1.50 9.58 11.18
CA ASN A 174 -2.19 10.45 12.13
C ASN A 174 -2.37 11.88 11.59
N GLY A 175 -2.06 12.09 10.31
CA GLY A 175 -2.14 13.36 9.61
C GLY A 175 -0.81 14.09 9.48
N SER A 176 0.31 13.51 9.95
CA SER A 176 1.63 14.15 9.82
C SER A 176 2.49 13.63 8.68
N LEU A 177 2.15 12.47 8.10
CA LEU A 177 2.97 11.82 7.07
C LEU A 177 2.42 12.12 5.67
N HIS A 178 3.33 12.37 4.73
CA HIS A 178 3.04 12.46 3.29
C HIS A 178 3.09 11.07 2.66
N TYR A 179 2.19 10.79 1.72
CA TYR A 179 2.35 9.63 0.83
C TYR A 179 3.19 10.01 -0.40
N ASP A 180 4.42 9.52 -0.46
CA ASP A 180 5.34 9.73 -1.57
C ASP A 180 5.04 8.75 -2.72
N HIS A 181 4.38 9.27 -3.76
CA HIS A 181 4.08 8.54 -4.99
C HIS A 181 5.32 8.20 -5.80
N ASP A 182 6.40 8.98 -5.71
CA ASP A 182 7.60 8.75 -6.53
C ASP A 182 8.43 7.57 -6.00
N MET A 183 8.16 7.15 -4.76
CA MET A 183 8.82 6.06 -4.06
C MET A 183 7.83 4.96 -3.63
N ASP A 184 6.68 4.86 -4.28
CA ASP A 184 5.63 3.83 -4.06
C ASP A 184 5.19 3.71 -2.58
N GLY A 185 5.29 4.80 -1.79
CA GLY A 185 4.98 4.82 -0.35
C GLY A 185 5.90 3.95 0.53
N THR A 186 7.00 3.40 0.01
CA THR A 186 7.85 2.42 0.71
C THR A 186 8.40 2.90 2.07
N HIS A 187 8.69 4.19 2.19
CA HIS A 187 9.24 4.82 3.40
C HIS A 187 8.21 5.00 4.55
N THR A 188 6.91 4.91 4.25
CA THR A 188 5.82 4.99 5.24
C THR A 188 5.00 3.69 5.32
N GLN A 189 5.48 2.63 4.69
CA GLN A 189 4.82 1.33 4.68
C GLN A 189 4.76 0.70 6.08
N LEU A 190 3.57 0.24 6.43
CA LEU A 190 3.28 -0.48 7.65
C LEU A 190 4.03 -1.83 7.70
N GLY A 191 4.68 -2.11 8.83
CA GLY A 191 5.49 -3.31 9.06
C GLY A 191 6.89 -3.26 8.46
N GLY A 192 7.21 -2.27 7.62
CA GLY A 192 8.50 -2.14 6.92
C GLY A 192 8.43 -2.47 5.44
N GLU A 193 9.49 -2.12 4.71
CA GLU A 193 9.60 -2.15 3.23
C GLU A 193 9.15 -3.49 2.60
N HIS A 194 9.48 -4.63 3.23
CA HIS A 194 9.18 -5.95 2.66
C HIS A 194 7.92 -6.61 3.22
N THR A 195 7.07 -5.85 3.92
CA THR A 195 5.89 -6.43 4.59
C THR A 195 4.68 -6.50 3.68
N GLY A 196 4.54 -5.59 2.70
CA GLY A 196 3.53 -5.72 1.65
C GLY A 196 3.79 -6.94 0.76
N CYS A 197 2.94 -7.15 -0.23
CA CYS A 197 3.04 -8.31 -1.12
C CYS A 197 2.86 -7.97 -2.60
N GLU A 198 3.60 -8.68 -3.44
CA GLU A 198 3.34 -8.70 -4.88
C GLU A 198 2.07 -9.49 -5.17
N ALA A 199 1.11 -8.86 -5.85
CA ALA A 199 -0.17 -9.46 -6.15
C ALA A 199 -0.59 -9.08 -7.57
N LYS A 200 -0.43 -10.00 -8.53
CA LYS A 200 -0.78 -9.74 -9.93
C LYS A 200 -2.30 -9.76 -10.11
N PHE A 201 -3.02 -8.72 -9.70
CA PHE A 201 -4.49 -8.63 -9.77
C PHE A 201 -5.04 -8.00 -11.06
N ARG A 202 -4.20 -7.34 -11.86
CA ARG A 202 -4.61 -6.68 -13.12
C ARG A 202 -4.97 -7.69 -14.22
N ASN A 203 -5.98 -7.35 -15.04
CA ASN A 203 -6.40 -8.11 -16.23
C ASN A 203 -6.70 -9.58 -15.97
N LYS A 204 -7.32 -9.89 -14.83
CA LYS A 204 -7.83 -11.24 -14.54
C LYS A 204 -9.20 -11.47 -15.18
N GLN A 205 -9.39 -12.68 -15.68
CA GLN A 205 -10.68 -13.13 -16.24
C GLN A 205 -11.64 -13.64 -15.16
N HIS A 206 -11.18 -13.73 -13.92
CA HIS A 206 -11.91 -14.11 -12.74
C HIS A 206 -11.96 -12.95 -11.75
N GLN A 207 -12.85 -13.05 -10.76
CA GLN A 207 -12.98 -12.06 -9.70
C GLN A 207 -11.73 -12.04 -8.82
N THR A 208 -11.19 -10.86 -8.57
CA THR A 208 -10.10 -10.67 -7.61
C THR A 208 -10.65 -10.16 -6.30
N GLN A 209 -10.18 -10.74 -5.20
CA GLN A 209 -10.71 -10.45 -3.87
C GLN A 209 -9.60 -10.08 -2.88
N ILE A 210 -9.90 -9.14 -2.00
CA ILE A 210 -9.05 -8.75 -0.88
C ILE A 210 -9.87 -8.74 0.41
N MET A 211 -9.34 -9.34 1.46
CA MET A 211 -9.90 -9.34 2.81
C MET A 211 -8.96 -8.54 3.71
N ILE A 212 -9.50 -7.50 4.33
CA ILE A 212 -8.80 -6.62 5.27
C ILE A 212 -9.38 -6.88 6.64
N ARG A 213 -8.55 -7.36 7.57
CA ARG A 213 -8.99 -7.78 8.88
C ARG A 213 -8.23 -7.04 9.96
N TYR A 214 -8.95 -6.28 10.78
CA TYR A 214 -8.42 -5.58 11.96
C TYR A 214 -9.09 -6.13 13.22
N VAL A 215 -8.37 -6.96 13.97
CA VAL A 215 -8.91 -7.59 15.19
C VAL A 215 -7.80 -7.73 16.22
N GLY A 216 -8.09 -7.39 17.48
CA GLY A 216 -7.13 -7.53 18.57
C GLY A 216 -5.85 -6.73 18.35
N ASP A 217 -5.97 -5.53 17.77
CA ASP A 217 -4.87 -4.62 17.44
C ASP A 217 -3.86 -5.22 16.43
N VAL A 218 -4.31 -6.19 15.61
CA VAL A 218 -3.57 -6.78 14.49
C VAL A 218 -4.28 -6.45 13.19
N LEU A 219 -3.55 -5.84 12.23
CA LEU A 219 -4.01 -5.69 10.85
C LEU A 219 -3.46 -6.86 10.02
N SER A 220 -4.33 -7.49 9.25
CA SER A 220 -3.96 -8.59 8.35
C SER A 220 -4.71 -8.44 7.03
N ILE A 221 -4.01 -8.71 5.93
CA ILE A 221 -4.54 -8.62 4.57
C ILE A 221 -4.36 -9.97 3.91
N TYR A 222 -5.44 -10.47 3.31
CA TYR A 222 -5.46 -11.71 2.54
C TYR A 222 -6.03 -11.43 1.16
N THR A 223 -5.63 -12.22 0.17
CA THR A 223 -6.08 -12.05 -1.21
C THR A 223 -6.40 -13.37 -1.89
N ASP A 224 -7.28 -13.32 -2.87
CA ASP A 224 -7.42 -14.33 -3.92
C ASP A 224 -7.33 -13.62 -5.28
N VAL A 225 -6.10 -13.45 -5.77
CA VAL A 225 -5.82 -12.88 -7.09
C VAL A 225 -5.58 -13.96 -8.16
N LEU A 226 -5.34 -15.19 -7.73
CA LEU A 226 -5.09 -16.33 -8.60
C LEU A 226 -6.37 -17.07 -9.00
N GLY A 227 -7.50 -16.77 -8.33
CA GLY A 227 -8.79 -17.40 -8.60
C GLY A 227 -8.84 -18.82 -8.06
N THR A 228 -8.13 -19.10 -6.97
CA THR A 228 -8.11 -20.44 -6.34
C THR A 228 -9.35 -20.67 -5.48
N GLY A 229 -10.10 -19.62 -5.17
CA GLY A 229 -11.22 -19.68 -4.21
C GLY A 229 -10.74 -19.81 -2.76
N GLN A 230 -9.46 -19.57 -2.50
CA GLN A 230 -8.84 -19.68 -1.18
C GLN A 230 -8.07 -18.41 -0.82
N TRP A 231 -8.17 -18.00 0.44
CA TRP A 231 -7.42 -16.87 0.96
C TRP A 231 -5.93 -17.18 1.06
N LYS A 232 -5.11 -16.32 0.48
CA LYS A 232 -3.65 -16.31 0.68
C LYS A 232 -3.24 -15.09 1.48
N GLU A 233 -2.46 -15.29 2.55
CA GLU A 233 -1.92 -14.17 3.33
C GLU A 233 -1.00 -13.28 2.46
N CYS A 234 -1.26 -11.98 2.50
CA CYS A 234 -0.44 -10.95 1.87
C CYS A 234 0.49 -10.32 2.91
N MET A 235 -0.08 -9.79 4.00
CA MET A 235 0.67 -9.16 5.07
C MET A 235 -0.07 -9.24 6.41
N SER A 236 0.68 -9.23 7.52
CA SER A 236 0.11 -9.15 8.87
C SER A 236 1.04 -8.41 9.83
N VAL A 237 0.52 -7.39 10.50
CA VAL A 237 1.26 -6.50 11.41
C VAL A 237 0.49 -6.34 12.71
N ASP A 238 1.17 -6.58 13.83
CA ASP A 238 0.65 -6.36 15.18
C ASP A 238 0.95 -4.95 15.71
N GLY A 239 0.34 -4.59 16.84
CA GLY A 239 0.57 -3.28 17.46
C GLY A 239 0.00 -2.12 16.66
N VAL A 240 -1.08 -2.36 15.89
CA VAL A 240 -1.79 -1.35 15.12
C VAL A 240 -2.94 -0.79 15.96
N GLN A 241 -2.99 0.53 16.11
CA GLN A 241 -4.05 1.24 16.81
C GLN A 241 -4.84 2.07 15.81
N LEU A 242 -6.11 1.73 15.65
CA LEU A 242 -7.06 2.48 14.83
C LEU A 242 -8.24 2.95 15.69
N PRO A 243 -8.64 4.23 15.59
CA PRO A 243 -9.79 4.72 16.32
C PRO A 243 -11.10 4.18 15.76
N THR A 244 -12.12 4.01 16.60
CA THR A 244 -13.49 3.78 16.12
C THR A 244 -14.14 5.09 15.69
N GLY A 245 -15.15 5.02 14.84
CA GLY A 245 -15.92 6.18 14.36
C GLY A 245 -15.40 6.79 13.06
N TYR A 246 -14.43 6.15 12.41
CA TYR A 246 -13.94 6.54 11.09
C TYR A 246 -14.80 5.90 9.98
N HIS A 247 -14.51 6.26 8.74
CA HIS A 247 -15.30 5.92 7.57
C HIS A 247 -14.52 5.03 6.60
N PHE A 248 -15.21 4.05 6.02
CA PHE A 248 -14.66 3.31 4.88
C PHE A 248 -14.75 4.13 3.60
N GLY A 249 -13.76 3.97 2.73
CA GLY A 249 -13.78 4.53 1.39
C GLY A 249 -12.98 3.68 0.42
N ILE A 250 -13.27 3.81 -0.87
CA ILE A 250 -12.47 3.22 -1.93
C ILE A 250 -12.32 4.26 -3.02
N THR A 251 -11.09 4.59 -3.38
CA THR A 251 -10.78 5.59 -4.41
C THR A 251 -9.85 5.00 -5.46
N ALA A 252 -9.84 5.59 -6.64
CA ALA A 252 -8.87 5.31 -7.68
C ALA A 252 -8.51 6.59 -8.43
N ALA A 253 -7.32 6.59 -9.01
CA ALA A 253 -6.85 7.67 -9.88
C ALA A 253 -6.08 7.11 -11.08
N THR A 254 -6.13 7.86 -12.17
CA THR A 254 -5.31 7.65 -13.36
C THR A 254 -4.46 8.90 -13.60
N GLY A 255 -3.21 8.69 -13.97
CA GLY A 255 -2.26 9.74 -14.34
C GLY A 255 -2.13 9.86 -15.85
N ASP A 256 -0.88 9.84 -16.34
CA ASP A 256 -0.55 9.66 -17.76
C ASP A 256 -0.91 8.26 -18.27
N LEU A 257 -0.98 7.30 -17.35
CA LEU A 257 -1.45 5.94 -17.58
C LEU A 257 -2.85 5.77 -16.99
N SER A 258 -3.60 4.81 -17.51
CA SER A 258 -4.99 4.59 -17.11
C SER A 258 -5.37 3.12 -17.05
N ASP A 259 -6.37 2.84 -16.23
CA ASP A 259 -7.04 1.55 -16.11
C ASP A 259 -8.49 1.79 -15.66
N TYR A 260 -9.36 0.84 -15.98
CA TYR A 260 -10.65 0.70 -15.31
C TYR A 260 -10.45 0.16 -13.90
N HIS A 261 -11.06 0.84 -12.93
CA HIS A 261 -11.06 0.42 -11.53
C HIS A 261 -12.49 0.13 -11.10
N ASP A 262 -12.89 -1.13 -11.13
CA ASP A 262 -14.26 -1.58 -10.88
C ASP A 262 -14.37 -2.26 -9.50
N ILE A 263 -15.37 -1.84 -8.71
CA ILE A 263 -15.74 -2.46 -7.43
C ILE A 263 -17.03 -3.27 -7.63
N ILE A 264 -16.95 -4.57 -7.37
CA ILE A 264 -18.06 -5.51 -7.52
C ILE A 264 -18.83 -5.60 -6.21
N SER A 265 -18.15 -5.69 -5.07
CA SER A 265 -18.82 -5.67 -3.76
C SER A 265 -17.87 -5.30 -2.64
N VAL A 266 -18.43 -4.68 -1.60
CA VAL A 266 -17.83 -4.46 -0.30
C VAL A 266 -18.72 -5.16 0.74
N ARG A 267 -18.16 -6.02 1.59
CA ARG A 267 -18.91 -6.66 2.67
C ARG A 267 -18.13 -6.50 3.96
N MET A 268 -18.80 -5.98 4.98
CA MET A 268 -18.20 -5.74 6.28
C MET A 268 -18.81 -6.70 7.31
N PHE A 269 -17.95 -7.35 8.08
CA PHE A 269 -18.33 -8.25 9.16
C PHE A 269 -17.67 -7.81 10.46
N GLU A 270 -18.48 -7.57 11.48
CA GLU A 270 -18.00 -7.37 12.85
C GLU A 270 -17.49 -8.69 13.43
N GLN A 271 -16.34 -8.63 14.08
CA GLN A 271 -15.70 -9.80 14.68
C GLN A 271 -15.87 -9.78 16.19
N GLU A 272 -16.22 -10.92 16.77
CA GLU A 272 -16.22 -11.08 18.23
C GLU A 272 -14.77 -11.31 18.69
N PHE A 273 -14.24 -10.38 19.49
CA PHE A 273 -12.93 -10.51 20.10
C PHE A 273 -12.97 -10.10 21.56
N ALA A 274 -12.48 -10.98 22.44
CA ALA A 274 -12.45 -10.74 23.87
C ALA A 274 -11.26 -9.83 24.23
N HIS A 275 -11.53 -8.56 24.51
CA HIS A 275 -10.51 -7.63 25.00
C HIS A 275 -10.26 -7.85 26.49
N VAL A 276 -9.05 -8.30 26.85
CA VAL A 276 -8.61 -8.35 28.24
C VAL A 276 -8.31 -6.93 28.70
N GLN A 277 -9.13 -6.37 29.58
CA GLN A 277 -8.81 -5.10 30.22
C GLN A 277 -7.65 -5.32 31.20
N HIS A 278 -6.46 -4.84 30.84
CA HIS A 278 -5.36 -4.78 31.80
C HIS A 278 -5.73 -3.77 32.90
N GLY A 279 -5.93 -4.26 34.13
CA GLY A 279 -6.48 -3.53 35.28
C GLY A 279 -5.62 -2.39 35.85
N THR A 280 -4.84 -1.71 35.02
CA THR A 280 -3.96 -0.60 35.40
C THR A 280 -4.23 0.64 34.55
N GLY A 281 -5.32 1.35 34.86
CA GLY A 281 -5.46 2.79 34.56
C GLY A 281 -6.04 3.15 33.19
N VAL A 282 -7.11 3.95 33.24
CA VAL A 282 -7.80 4.68 32.15
C VAL A 282 -8.10 3.84 30.90
N THR A 283 -9.33 3.33 30.80
CA THR A 283 -9.89 2.90 29.52
C THR A 283 -10.01 4.12 28.60
N VAL A 284 -8.99 4.40 27.79
CA VAL A 284 -9.08 5.43 26.75
C VAL A 284 -10.20 5.01 25.80
N ASP A 285 -11.19 5.88 25.62
CA ASP A 285 -12.28 5.69 24.66
C ASP A 285 -11.67 5.33 23.29
N PRO A 286 -12.01 4.19 22.68
CA PRO A 286 -11.52 3.82 21.35
C PRO A 286 -11.69 4.90 20.29
N ARG A 287 -12.65 5.82 20.45
CA ARG A 287 -12.86 6.97 19.55
C ARG A 287 -11.81 8.07 19.70
N GLN A 288 -11.16 8.15 20.86
CA GLN A 288 -10.18 9.18 21.21
C GLN A 288 -8.73 8.73 21.00
N ARG A 289 -8.52 7.50 20.51
CA ARG A 289 -7.17 7.02 20.17
C ARG A 289 -6.63 7.81 18.99
N GLU A 290 -5.31 7.91 18.91
CA GLU A 290 -4.62 8.39 17.72
C GLU A 290 -4.23 7.20 16.84
N PRO A 291 -4.37 7.30 15.50
CA PRO A 291 -3.85 6.29 14.60
C PRO A 291 -2.35 6.09 14.81
N TYR A 292 -1.94 4.85 15.09
CA TYR A 292 -0.54 4.54 15.38
C TYR A 292 -0.21 3.10 14.97
N ALA A 293 1.05 2.86 14.59
CA ALA A 293 1.59 1.54 14.40
C ALA A 293 2.98 1.45 15.04
N GLN A 294 3.22 0.35 15.77
CA GLN A 294 4.51 0.11 16.40
C GLN A 294 5.63 -0.15 15.39
N ASN A 295 5.30 -0.84 14.29
CA ASN A 295 6.24 -1.25 13.25
C ASN A 295 5.91 -0.52 11.95
N VAL A 296 6.77 0.42 11.54
CA VAL A 296 6.71 1.11 10.24
C VAL A 296 8.10 1.11 9.61
N ALA A 297 8.19 1.28 8.30
CA ALA A 297 9.47 1.45 7.62
C ALA A 297 10.29 2.58 8.27
N ALA A 298 11.61 2.40 8.33
CA ALA A 298 12.49 3.44 8.85
C ALA A 298 12.37 4.69 7.95
N PRO A 299 12.12 5.89 8.50
CA PRO A 299 12.03 7.11 7.71
C PRO A 299 13.33 7.31 6.92
N ARG A 300 13.21 7.48 5.60
CA ARG A 300 14.30 7.85 4.70
C ARG A 300 13.93 9.19 4.07
N ASP A 301 14.88 10.12 4.03
CA ASP A 301 14.67 11.38 3.32
C ASP A 301 14.52 11.09 1.82
N HIS A 302 13.56 11.74 1.18
CA HIS A 302 13.42 11.74 -0.27
C HIS A 302 14.67 12.43 -0.85
N ILE A 303 15.55 11.65 -1.48
CA ILE A 303 16.68 12.18 -2.25
C ILE A 303 16.19 12.25 -3.69
N ASP A 304 15.90 13.47 -4.17
CA ASP A 304 15.60 13.72 -5.58
C ASP A 304 16.66 13.02 -6.43
N GLN A 305 16.25 12.07 -7.28
CA GLN A 305 17.20 11.52 -8.24
C GLN A 305 17.65 12.65 -9.16
N PRO A 306 18.97 12.84 -9.38
CA PRO A 306 19.42 13.87 -10.31
C PRO A 306 18.76 13.58 -11.67
N PRO A 307 18.21 14.61 -12.35
CA PRO A 307 17.52 14.40 -13.61
C PRO A 307 18.45 13.65 -14.56
N ALA A 308 17.91 12.62 -15.22
CA ALA A 308 18.65 11.86 -16.21
C ALA A 308 19.34 12.84 -17.17
N SER A 309 20.61 12.59 -17.49
CA SER A 309 21.39 13.51 -18.32
C SER A 309 20.61 13.83 -19.59
N LYS A 310 20.36 15.13 -19.85
CA LYS A 310 19.68 15.61 -21.07
C LYS A 310 20.32 15.13 -22.37
N LEU A 311 21.55 14.63 -22.27
CA LEU A 311 22.26 13.95 -23.33
C LEU A 311 21.93 12.45 -23.29
N GLY A 312 20.96 12.02 -24.10
CA GLY A 312 20.64 10.59 -24.24
C GLY A 312 21.83 9.77 -24.75
N TRP A 313 21.70 8.45 -24.76
CA TRP A 313 22.76 7.49 -25.16
C TRP A 313 23.51 7.93 -26.44
N ILE A 314 22.78 8.41 -27.44
CA ILE A 314 23.34 8.87 -28.71
C ILE A 314 24.33 10.02 -28.51
N GLY A 315 23.97 11.03 -27.71
CA GLY A 315 24.83 12.18 -27.47
C GLY A 315 26.07 11.81 -26.64
N THR A 316 25.92 10.92 -25.66
CA THR A 316 27.05 10.38 -24.88
C THR A 316 28.01 9.59 -25.76
N THR A 317 27.48 8.77 -26.67
CA THR A 317 28.29 8.00 -27.61
C THR A 317 29.06 8.91 -28.58
N VAL A 318 28.41 9.96 -29.10
CA VAL A 318 29.05 10.95 -29.98
C VAL A 318 30.19 11.68 -29.26
N LEU A 319 30.00 12.08 -27.99
CA LEU A 319 31.06 12.73 -27.22
C LEU A 319 32.26 11.82 -26.98
N VAL A 320 32.03 10.53 -26.70
CA VAL A 320 33.13 9.56 -26.52
C VAL A 320 33.91 9.35 -27.82
N ILE A 321 33.22 9.27 -28.97
CA ILE A 321 33.87 9.16 -30.28
C ILE A 321 34.69 10.41 -30.60
N LEU A 322 34.13 11.60 -30.37
CA LEU A 322 34.83 12.87 -30.61
C LEU A 322 36.05 13.02 -29.68
N GLY A 323 35.92 12.63 -28.41
CA GLY A 323 37.04 12.61 -27.46
C GLY A 323 38.14 11.64 -27.89
N GLY A 324 37.77 10.43 -28.31
CA GLY A 324 38.71 9.44 -28.84
C GLY A 324 39.45 9.94 -30.09
N ALA A 325 38.73 10.55 -31.04
CA ALA A 325 39.31 11.12 -32.24
C ALA A 325 40.30 12.26 -31.92
N LEU A 326 39.97 13.12 -30.94
CA LEU A 326 40.86 14.18 -30.47
C LEU A 326 42.15 13.61 -29.87
N CYS A 327 42.06 12.57 -29.05
CA CYS A 327 43.23 11.90 -28.47
C CYS A 327 44.13 11.31 -29.57
N VAL A 328 43.56 10.66 -30.59
CA VAL A 328 44.32 10.12 -31.72
C VAL A 328 45.01 11.24 -32.50
N LEU A 329 44.34 12.36 -32.73
CA LEU A 329 44.93 13.53 -33.40
C LEU A 329 46.11 14.11 -32.62
N VAL A 330 45.97 14.27 -31.30
CA VAL A 330 47.05 14.77 -30.43
C VAL A 330 48.26 13.82 -30.45
N LEU A 331 48.02 12.51 -30.36
CA LEU A 331 49.09 11.51 -30.43
C LEU A 331 49.78 11.51 -31.80
N TRP A 332 49.02 11.59 -32.88
CA TRP A 332 49.56 11.66 -34.24
C TRP A 332 50.42 12.91 -34.45
N PHE A 333 49.94 14.07 -34.00
CA PHE A 333 50.70 15.32 -34.05
C PHE A 333 51.97 15.25 -33.18
N GLY A 334 51.88 14.63 -32.00
CA GLY A 334 53.02 14.38 -31.13
C GLY A 334 54.10 13.52 -31.78
N VAL A 335 53.72 12.43 -32.47
CA VAL A 335 54.65 11.56 -33.21
C VAL A 335 55.32 12.33 -34.35
N ILE A 336 54.56 13.11 -35.12
CA ILE A 336 55.11 13.94 -36.20
C ILE A 336 56.11 14.96 -35.63
N PHE A 337 55.75 15.64 -34.55
CA PHE A 337 56.61 16.63 -33.92
C PHE A 337 57.93 16.04 -33.41
N VAL A 338 57.89 14.87 -32.77
CA VAL A 338 59.09 14.16 -32.31
C VAL A 338 59.96 13.72 -33.49
N ASN A 339 59.36 13.14 -34.54
CA ASN A 339 60.09 12.73 -35.74
C ASN A 339 60.76 13.92 -36.43
N HIS A 340 60.04 15.04 -36.59
CA HIS A 340 60.59 16.26 -37.17
C HIS A 340 61.75 16.83 -36.32
N ARG A 341 61.62 16.81 -34.99
CA ARG A 341 62.68 17.24 -34.06
C ARG A 341 63.93 16.34 -34.16
N GLN A 342 63.76 15.02 -34.30
CA GLN A 342 64.88 14.09 -34.50
C GLN A 342 65.60 14.33 -35.83
N GLN A 343 64.87 14.61 -36.92
CA GLN A 343 65.48 14.94 -38.21
C GLN A 343 66.31 16.23 -38.13
N MET A 344 65.82 17.24 -37.40
CA MET A 344 66.56 18.50 -37.20
C MET A 344 67.77 18.34 -36.26
N SER A 345 67.72 17.41 -35.31
CA SER A 345 68.86 17.06 -34.45
C SER A 345 69.96 16.32 -35.21
N LYS A 346 69.61 15.43 -36.16
CA LYS A 346 70.59 14.70 -36.99
C LYS A 346 71.33 15.59 -37.99
N LYS A 347 70.77 16.76 -38.35
CA LYS A 347 71.39 17.74 -39.25
C LYS A 347 72.44 18.65 -38.58
N ARG A 348 72.73 18.49 -37.29
CA ARG A 348 73.73 19.29 -36.55
C ARG A 348 75.08 18.59 -36.33
N PHE A 349 75.25 17.37 -36.83
CA PHE A 349 76.53 16.64 -36.81
C PHE A 349 76.89 16.20 -38.24
N TYR A 350 77.13 17.17 -39.12
CA TYR A 350 77.94 17.01 -40.34
C TYR A 350 78.63 18.32 -40.63
#